data_AF-A0AA95E0G7-F1
#
_entry.id   AF-A0AA95E0G7-F1
#
_cell.length_a   1.000
_cell.length_b   1.000
_cell.length_c   1.000
_cell.angle_alpha   90.00
_cell.angle_beta   90.00
_cell.angle_gamma   90.00
#
_symmetry.space_group_name_H-M   'P 1'
#
loop_
_entity.id
_entity.type
_entity.pdbx_description
1 polymer ?
#
loop_
_entity_poly.entity_id
_entity_poly.type
_entity_poly.pdbx_seq_one_letter_code
_entity_poly.pdbx_strand_id
1 'polypeptide(L)'
;MVNYEVLLPNDRPKLVNSLDEVIENIKNFSLELESYEEGDGDRYVDYVMENMSHYRAWYAYKDEKTATYLFAPSKYIGYQDMTASKYVETYAYMDGRKTEKVLSEWFEMLDESEEDFDFLNRKLLAVFSATGKTINALFRINVLKREEDNELLEKDLVELIYKVFLGLSDESKALIKQKISNKI
;
A
#
# COMPACT_ATOMS: atom_id res chain seq x y z
N MET A 1 5.34 32.36 -15.08
CA MET A 1 6.54 31.69 -14.56
C MET A 1 6.45 31.72 -13.05
N VAL A 2 6.26 30.57 -12.40
CA VAL A 2 6.29 30.48 -10.93
C VAL A 2 7.76 30.55 -10.53
N ASN A 3 8.13 31.59 -9.77
CA ASN A 3 9.44 31.67 -9.14
C ASN A 3 9.47 30.63 -8.03
N TYR A 4 10.14 29.50 -8.26
CA TYR A 4 10.42 28.57 -7.17
C TYR A 4 11.55 29.17 -6.35
N GLU A 5 11.22 29.72 -5.18
CA GLU A 5 12.24 29.99 -4.18
C GLU A 5 12.98 28.68 -3.90
N VAL A 6 14.32 28.72 -3.98
CA VAL A 6 15.13 27.52 -3.77
C VAL A 6 15.04 27.13 -2.31
N LEU A 7 14.31 26.06 -2.00
CA LEU A 7 14.22 25.54 -0.63
C LEU A 7 15.60 25.12 -0.13
N LEU A 8 15.95 25.60 1.07
CA LEU A 8 17.16 25.17 1.76
C LEU A 8 17.09 23.66 2.04
N PRO A 9 18.22 22.94 2.12
CA PRO A 9 18.21 21.49 2.31
C PRO A 9 17.36 20.98 3.50
N ASN A 10 17.31 21.74 4.59
CA ASN A 10 16.54 21.38 5.80
C ASN A 10 15.03 21.58 5.63
N ASP A 11 14.61 22.43 4.68
CA ASP A 11 13.21 22.76 4.40
C ASP A 11 12.64 21.90 3.26
N ARG A 12 13.45 20.97 2.72
CA ARG A 12 12.99 20.01 1.72
C ARG A 12 12.08 18.96 2.35
N PRO A 13 11.11 18.43 1.59
CA PRO A 13 10.20 17.41 2.09
C PRO A 13 10.99 16.17 2.52
N LYS A 14 10.70 15.71 3.74
CA LYS A 14 11.30 14.52 4.35
C LYS A 14 10.45 13.31 4.06
N LEU A 15 11.09 12.16 3.87
CA LEU A 15 10.38 10.89 3.71
C LEU A 15 9.70 10.50 5.02
N VAL A 16 8.55 9.83 4.91
CA VAL A 16 7.88 9.21 6.05
C VAL A 16 8.82 8.25 6.80
N ASN A 17 8.57 8.08 8.09
CA ASN A 17 9.33 7.21 8.98
C ASN A 17 8.48 6.13 9.67
N SER A 18 7.16 6.15 9.47
CA SER A 18 6.23 5.21 10.08
C SER A 18 5.05 4.91 9.16
N LEU A 19 4.40 3.77 9.39
CA LEU A 19 3.19 3.38 8.68
C LEU A 19 2.02 4.33 9.00
N ASP A 20 1.94 4.83 10.24
CA ASP A 20 0.88 5.75 10.66
C ASP A 20 0.89 7.03 9.82
N GLU A 21 2.07 7.63 9.58
CA GLU A 21 2.22 8.81 8.70
C GLU A 21 1.73 8.50 7.27
N VAL A 22 2.01 7.30 6.74
CA VAL A 22 1.54 6.89 5.40
C VAL A 22 0.01 6.79 5.39
N ILE A 23 -0.57 6.14 6.40
CA ILE A 23 -2.02 5.95 6.51
C ILE A 23 -2.72 7.31 6.66
N GLU A 24 -2.18 8.22 7.48
CA GLU A 24 -2.69 9.59 7.60
C GLU A 24 -2.64 10.33 6.25
N ASN A 25 -1.54 10.22 5.51
CA ASN A 25 -1.44 10.81 4.18
C ASN A 25 -2.43 10.20 3.18
N ILE A 26 -2.70 8.88 3.23
CA ILE A 26 -3.73 8.24 2.40
C ILE A 26 -5.11 8.83 2.72
N LYS A 27 -5.42 9.03 4.02
CA LYS A 27 -6.69 9.62 4.46
C LYS A 27 -6.80 11.08 4.02
N ASN A 28 -5.73 11.87 4.15
CA ASN A 28 -5.69 13.25 3.67
C ASN A 28 -5.94 13.32 2.16
N PHE A 29 -5.27 12.48 1.37
CA PHE A 29 -5.51 12.42 -0.07
C PHE A 29 -6.98 12.08 -0.40
N SER A 30 -7.59 11.16 0.35
CA SER A 30 -9.00 10.81 0.16
C SER A 30 -9.95 11.96 0.47
N LEU A 31 -9.68 12.75 1.51
CA LEU A 31 -10.47 13.94 1.85
C LEU A 31 -10.32 15.04 0.79
N GLU A 32 -9.10 15.23 0.27
CA GLU A 32 -8.86 16.18 -0.82
C GLU A 32 -9.54 15.75 -2.11
N LEU A 33 -9.54 14.45 -2.41
CA LEU A 33 -10.26 13.89 -3.55
C LEU A 33 -11.78 14.12 -3.44
N GLU A 34 -12.36 13.88 -2.25
CA GLU A 34 -13.77 14.16 -2.00
C GLU A 34 -14.10 15.65 -2.22
N SER A 35 -13.26 16.55 -1.69
CA SER A 35 -13.45 18.00 -1.92
C SER A 35 -13.38 18.39 -3.40
N TYR A 36 -12.53 17.72 -4.19
CA TYR A 36 -12.47 17.93 -5.64
C TYR A 36 -13.75 17.45 -6.34
N GLU A 37 -14.27 16.28 -5.96
CA GLU A 37 -15.51 15.73 -6.52
C GLU A 37 -16.74 16.59 -6.20
N GLU A 38 -16.78 17.20 -5.00
CA GLU A 38 -17.85 18.11 -4.58
C GLU A 38 -17.73 19.51 -5.21
N GLY A 39 -16.59 19.84 -5.82
CA GLY A 39 -16.32 21.17 -6.38
C GLY A 39 -15.91 22.22 -5.33
N ASP A 40 -15.55 21.77 -4.12
CA ASP A 40 -15.11 22.58 -2.98
C ASP A 40 -13.58 22.60 -2.80
N GLY A 41 -12.85 21.90 -3.68
CA GLY A 41 -11.39 21.87 -3.72
C GLY A 41 -10.77 23.24 -4.00
N ASP A 42 -9.59 23.47 -3.44
CA ASP A 42 -8.78 24.65 -3.78
C ASP A 42 -7.86 24.39 -4.99
N ARG A 43 -7.16 25.42 -5.45
CA ARG A 43 -6.25 25.33 -6.60
C ARG A 43 -5.14 24.28 -6.43
N TYR A 44 -4.78 23.94 -5.20
CA TYR A 44 -3.74 22.96 -4.92
C TYR A 44 -4.30 21.55 -5.05
N VAL A 45 -5.50 21.32 -4.50
CA VAL A 45 -6.25 20.08 -4.69
C VAL A 45 -6.49 19.84 -6.18
N ASP A 46 -6.99 20.84 -6.91
CA ASP A 46 -7.19 20.75 -8.36
C ASP A 46 -5.91 20.31 -9.07
N TYR A 47 -4.77 20.93 -8.75
CA TYR A 47 -3.50 20.55 -9.34
C TYR A 47 -3.15 19.08 -9.08
N VAL A 48 -3.32 18.60 -7.85
CA VAL A 48 -3.02 17.20 -7.50
C VAL A 48 -3.93 16.24 -8.27
N MET A 49 -5.24 16.53 -8.34
CA MET A 49 -6.24 15.66 -8.95
C MET A 49 -6.18 15.68 -10.49
N GLU A 50 -5.90 16.83 -11.09
CA GLU A 50 -5.67 16.95 -12.53
C GLU A 50 -4.46 16.11 -13.01
N ASN A 51 -3.50 15.85 -12.12
CA ASN A 51 -2.33 15.04 -12.41
C ASN A 51 -2.50 13.54 -12.11
N MET A 52 -3.69 13.09 -11.68
CA MET A 52 -3.93 11.68 -11.29
C MET A 52 -3.55 10.66 -12.37
N SER A 53 -3.80 10.98 -13.64
CA SER A 53 -3.49 10.13 -14.80
C SER A 53 -1.98 9.86 -14.98
N HIS A 54 -1.11 10.60 -14.29
CA HIS A 54 0.35 10.41 -14.34
C HIS A 54 0.86 9.45 -13.26
N TYR A 55 0.06 9.16 -12.23
CA TYR A 55 0.49 8.28 -11.15
C TYR A 55 0.41 6.82 -11.55
N ARG A 56 1.51 6.10 -11.33
CA ARG A 56 1.63 4.66 -11.65
C ARG A 56 1.50 3.77 -10.42
N ALA A 57 2.09 4.15 -9.30
CA ALA A 57 2.05 3.36 -8.08
C ALA A 57 0.93 3.86 -7.16
N TRP A 58 -0.14 3.07 -7.05
CA TRP A 58 -1.28 3.32 -6.17
C TRP A 58 -1.21 2.41 -4.96
N TYR A 59 -1.56 2.93 -3.79
CA TYR A 59 -1.52 2.23 -2.52
C TYR A 59 -2.93 2.14 -1.98
N ALA A 60 -3.38 0.92 -1.72
CA ALA A 60 -4.71 0.62 -1.20
C ALA A 60 -4.63 0.42 0.31
N TYR A 61 -5.52 1.09 1.04
CA TYR A 61 -5.68 0.91 2.49
C TYR A 61 -7.16 0.78 2.81
N LYS A 62 -7.53 -0.25 3.57
CA LYS A 62 -8.90 -0.42 4.06
C LYS A 62 -9.04 0.35 5.36
N ASP A 63 -9.77 1.46 5.34
CA ASP A 63 -10.01 2.23 6.55
C ASP A 63 -10.86 1.42 7.54
N GLU A 64 -10.36 1.27 8.75
CA GLU A 64 -10.97 0.44 9.78
C GLU A 64 -12.30 1.01 10.29
N LYS A 65 -12.51 2.33 10.21
CA LYS A 65 -13.71 2.98 10.73
C LYS A 65 -14.86 2.89 9.73
N THR A 66 -14.58 3.08 8.45
CA THR A 66 -15.60 3.08 7.39
C THR A 66 -15.72 1.74 6.68
N ALA A 67 -14.73 0.85 6.85
CA ALA A 67 -14.55 -0.38 6.07
C ALA A 67 -14.43 -0.14 4.55
N THR A 68 -14.08 1.08 4.12
CA THR A 68 -13.90 1.45 2.72
C THR A 68 -12.42 1.41 2.32
N TYR A 69 -12.15 1.09 1.06
CA TYR A 69 -10.81 1.19 0.52
C TYR A 69 -10.52 2.61 0.06
N LEU A 70 -9.41 3.15 0.54
CA LEU A 70 -8.83 4.41 0.16
C LEU A 70 -7.63 4.15 -0.75
N PHE A 71 -7.38 5.07 -1.69
CA PHE A 71 -6.29 4.96 -2.66
C PHE A 71 -5.52 6.27 -2.75
N ALA A 72 -4.19 6.19 -2.73
CA ALA A 72 -3.34 7.35 -2.92
C ALA A 72 -2.03 7.00 -3.64
N PRO A 73 -1.40 7.96 -4.34
CA PRO A 73 -0.21 7.71 -5.13
C PRO A 73 1.08 7.75 -4.30
N SER A 74 2.08 6.96 -4.68
CA SER A 74 3.35 6.80 -3.95
C SER A 74 4.05 8.12 -3.60
N LYS A 75 4.08 9.07 -4.52
CA LYS A 75 4.78 10.34 -4.33
C LYS A 75 4.09 11.22 -3.29
N TYR A 76 2.77 11.15 -3.19
CA TYR A 76 2.02 11.92 -2.22
C TYR A 76 2.23 11.35 -0.81
N ILE A 77 2.02 10.04 -0.63
CA ILE A 77 2.01 9.43 0.70
C ILE A 77 3.40 9.19 1.31
N GLY A 78 4.45 9.20 0.50
CA GLY A 78 5.80 8.85 0.97
C GLY A 78 6.61 9.98 1.58
N TYR A 79 6.03 11.17 1.77
CA TYR A 79 6.66 12.28 2.48
C TYR A 79 5.82 12.69 3.69
N GLN A 80 6.47 13.18 4.74
CA GLN A 80 5.82 13.56 6.00
C GLN A 80 4.80 14.68 5.82
N ASP A 81 3.75 14.68 6.65
CA ASP A 81 2.70 15.71 6.75
C ASP A 81 2.22 16.20 5.38
N MET A 82 1.83 15.29 4.49
CA MET A 82 1.48 15.65 3.12
C MET A 82 0.07 16.24 3.06
N THR A 83 -0.02 17.34 2.32
CA THR A 83 -1.25 18.02 1.87
C THR A 83 -1.07 18.41 0.41
N ALA A 84 -2.15 18.74 -0.30
CA ALA A 84 -2.07 19.22 -1.68
C ALA A 84 -1.21 20.48 -1.81
N SER A 85 -1.35 21.43 -0.88
CA SER A 85 -0.54 22.65 -0.88
C SER A 85 0.95 22.34 -0.79
N LYS A 86 1.35 21.51 0.18
CA LYS A 86 2.74 21.08 0.36
C LYS A 86 3.24 20.29 -0.84
N TYR A 87 2.41 19.42 -1.41
CA TYR A 87 2.76 18.63 -2.59
C TYR A 87 3.14 19.54 -3.75
N VAL A 88 2.32 20.54 -4.06
CA VAL A 88 2.55 21.49 -5.16
C VAL A 88 3.78 22.35 -4.90
N GLU A 89 3.91 22.89 -3.69
CA GLU A 89 4.99 23.81 -3.33
C GLU A 89 6.36 23.13 -3.28
N THR A 90 6.39 21.84 -2.94
CA THR A 90 7.62 21.07 -2.81
C THR A 90 7.88 20.09 -3.96
N TYR A 91 6.98 20.02 -4.96
CA TYR A 91 7.00 19.03 -6.04
C TYR A 91 8.36 18.86 -6.72
N ALA A 92 9.05 19.98 -6.98
CA ALA A 92 10.36 20.02 -7.64
C ALA A 92 11.47 19.27 -6.87
N TYR A 93 11.29 19.03 -5.57
CA TYR A 93 12.24 18.35 -4.69
C TYR A 93 11.85 16.90 -4.39
N MET A 94 10.71 16.44 -4.91
CA MET A 94 10.15 15.12 -4.64
C MET A 94 10.51 14.11 -5.74
N ASP A 95 10.95 12.92 -5.32
CA ASP A 95 11.22 11.78 -6.18
C ASP A 95 10.37 10.57 -5.76
N GLY A 96 9.54 10.07 -6.68
CA GLY A 96 8.69 8.89 -6.43
C GLY A 96 9.49 7.59 -6.26
N ARG A 97 10.70 7.50 -6.81
CA ARG A 97 11.56 6.32 -6.61
C ARG A 97 12.04 6.21 -5.16
N LYS A 98 12.22 7.35 -4.49
CA LYS A 98 12.59 7.38 -3.07
C LYS A 98 11.42 6.99 -2.19
N THR A 99 10.22 7.46 -2.51
CA THR A 99 9.03 7.11 -1.74
C THR A 99 8.69 5.63 -1.88
N GLU A 100 8.69 5.09 -3.10
CA GLU A 100 8.43 3.67 -3.33
C GLU A 100 9.41 2.76 -2.58
N LYS A 101 10.69 3.16 -2.47
CA LYS A 101 11.68 2.43 -1.67
C LYS A 101 11.31 2.38 -0.19
N VAL A 102 10.91 3.50 0.41
CA VAL A 102 10.50 3.54 1.82
C VAL A 102 9.18 2.79 2.03
N LEU A 103 8.20 3.02 1.15
CA LEU A 103 6.89 2.38 1.23
C LEU A 103 6.96 0.86 1.07
N SER A 104 8.00 0.33 0.40
CA SER A 104 8.24 -1.11 0.29
C SER A 104 8.54 -1.79 1.62
N GLU A 105 8.77 -1.04 2.71
CA GLU A 105 8.87 -1.60 4.05
C GLU A 105 7.53 -2.22 4.49
N TRP A 106 6.41 -1.53 4.25
CA TRP A 106 5.07 -1.93 4.72
C TRP A 106 4.15 -2.47 3.62
N PHE A 107 4.40 -2.13 2.37
CA PHE A 107 3.54 -2.52 1.25
C PHE A 107 4.26 -3.42 0.26
N GLU A 108 3.48 -4.22 -0.45
CA GLU A 108 3.92 -5.04 -1.57
C GLU A 108 2.99 -4.83 -2.78
N MET A 109 3.52 -5.08 -3.97
CA MET A 109 2.74 -5.00 -5.20
C MET A 109 1.79 -6.19 -5.25
N LEU A 110 0.50 -5.92 -5.44
CA LEU A 110 -0.52 -6.94 -5.60
C LEU A 110 -0.38 -7.58 -6.99
N ASP A 111 -0.17 -8.89 -7.04
CA ASP A 111 -0.06 -9.63 -8.29
C ASP A 111 -1.44 -9.79 -8.94
N GLU A 112 -1.51 -9.75 -10.27
CA GLU A 112 -2.77 -9.88 -11.02
C GLU A 112 -3.46 -11.23 -10.82
N SER A 113 -2.71 -12.25 -10.39
CA SER A 113 -3.23 -13.58 -10.07
C SER A 113 -3.84 -13.70 -8.67
N GLU A 114 -3.67 -12.70 -7.81
CA GLU A 114 -4.24 -12.71 -6.46
C GLU A 114 -5.75 -12.43 -6.46
N GLU A 115 -6.49 -13.10 -5.57
CA GLU A 115 -7.95 -13.02 -5.48
C GLU A 115 -8.46 -11.58 -5.27
N ASP A 116 -7.71 -10.76 -4.53
CA ASP A 116 -8.09 -9.38 -4.21
C ASP A 116 -7.88 -8.41 -5.39
N PHE A 117 -7.12 -8.81 -6.43
CA PHE A 117 -6.73 -7.91 -7.52
C PHE A 117 -7.94 -7.33 -8.26
N ASP A 118 -8.83 -8.19 -8.76
CA ASP A 118 -10.01 -7.75 -9.52
C ASP A 118 -10.94 -6.86 -8.68
N PHE A 119 -11.01 -7.09 -7.38
CA PHE A 119 -11.81 -6.29 -6.48
C PHE A 119 -11.19 -4.89 -6.31
N LEU A 120 -9.91 -4.79 -5.97
CA LEU A 120 -9.23 -3.52 -5.75
C LEU A 120 -9.05 -2.72 -7.05
N ASN A 121 -8.79 -3.40 -8.16
CA ASN A 121 -8.75 -2.79 -9.48
C ASN A 121 -10.07 -2.10 -9.83
N ARG A 122 -11.21 -2.78 -9.66
CA ARG A 122 -12.53 -2.17 -9.89
C ARG A 122 -12.79 -0.97 -8.98
N LYS A 123 -12.36 -1.02 -7.72
CA LYS A 123 -12.49 0.08 -6.77
C LYS A 123 -11.65 1.29 -7.18
N LEU A 124 -10.39 1.08 -7.59
CA LEU A 124 -9.54 2.15 -8.09
C LEU A 124 -10.09 2.74 -9.39
N LEU A 125 -10.57 1.91 -10.33
CA LEU A 125 -11.20 2.40 -11.56
C LEU A 125 -12.47 3.22 -11.29
N ALA A 126 -13.23 2.90 -10.24
CA ALA A 126 -14.38 3.69 -9.83
C ALA A 126 -13.98 5.11 -9.37
N VAL A 127 -12.86 5.24 -8.64
CA VAL A 127 -12.29 6.54 -8.25
C VAL A 127 -11.93 7.39 -9.48
N PHE A 128 -11.28 6.79 -10.48
CA PHE A 128 -10.97 7.49 -11.72
C PHE A 128 -12.22 7.87 -12.53
N SER A 129 -13.23 7.01 -12.54
CA SER A 129 -14.50 7.28 -13.21
C SER A 129 -15.24 8.48 -12.58
N ALA A 130 -15.26 8.56 -11.25
CA ALA A 130 -15.90 9.66 -10.50
C ALA A 130 -15.26 11.02 -10.79
N THR A 131 -13.94 11.05 -10.98
CA THR A 131 -13.19 12.27 -11.31
C THR A 131 -13.18 12.62 -12.80
N GLY A 132 -13.75 11.77 -13.67
CA GLY A 132 -13.69 11.91 -15.12
C GLY A 132 -12.27 11.76 -15.70
N LYS A 133 -11.35 11.13 -14.95
CA LYS A 133 -9.95 10.92 -15.35
C LYS A 133 -9.75 9.50 -15.86
N THR A 134 -8.64 9.30 -16.57
CA THR A 134 -8.24 7.97 -17.07
C THR A 134 -7.03 7.48 -16.31
N ILE A 135 -7.09 6.25 -15.81
CA ILE A 135 -5.97 5.64 -15.12
C ILE A 135 -4.77 5.47 -16.06
N ASN A 136 -3.55 5.57 -15.50
CA ASN A 136 -2.35 5.29 -16.25
C ASN A 136 -2.32 3.82 -16.71
N ALA A 137 -2.01 3.53 -17.99
CA ALA A 137 -1.96 2.15 -18.48
C ALA A 137 -0.90 1.27 -17.80
N LEU A 138 0.10 1.88 -17.13
CA LEU A 138 1.16 1.20 -16.38
C LEU A 138 0.93 1.29 -14.87
N PHE A 139 -0.33 1.43 -14.44
CA PHE A 139 -0.66 1.47 -13.03
C PHE A 139 -0.35 0.12 -12.37
N ARG A 140 -0.07 0.17 -11.08
CA ARG A 140 0.07 -0.98 -10.18
C ARG A 140 -0.59 -0.64 -8.86
N ILE A 141 -1.15 -1.65 -8.21
CA ILE A 141 -1.76 -1.55 -6.89
C ILE A 141 -0.79 -2.17 -5.89
N ASN A 142 -0.58 -1.48 -4.78
CA ASN A 142 0.21 -1.97 -3.66
C ASN A 142 -0.71 -2.08 -2.44
N VAL A 143 -0.59 -3.18 -1.71
CA VAL A 143 -1.37 -3.50 -0.52
C VAL A 143 -0.44 -3.66 0.68
N LEU A 144 -0.98 -3.50 1.89
CA LEU A 144 -0.21 -3.80 3.10
C LEU A 144 0.25 -5.25 3.03
N LYS A 145 1.53 -5.46 3.35
CA LYS A 145 2.07 -6.81 3.50
C LYS A 145 1.24 -7.54 4.54
N ARG A 146 0.89 -8.78 4.23
CA ARG A 146 0.31 -9.68 5.22
C ARG A 146 1.39 -9.91 6.28
N GLU A 147 1.05 -9.77 7.56
CA GLU A 147 1.94 -10.29 8.60
C GLU A 147 2.08 -11.79 8.32
N GLU A 148 3.30 -12.23 8.01
CA GLU A 148 3.63 -13.65 8.06
C GLU A 148 3.49 -14.06 9.52
N ASP A 149 2.29 -14.52 9.91
CA ASP A 149 2.07 -15.13 11.21
C ASP A 149 2.77 -16.49 11.20
N ASN A 150 4.09 -16.45 11.33
CA ASN A 150 4.98 -17.59 11.30
C ASN A 150 4.59 -18.61 12.38
N GLU A 151 4.00 -18.14 13.48
CA GLU A 151 3.46 -19.03 14.52
C GLU A 151 2.19 -19.77 14.05
N LEU A 152 1.30 -19.11 13.29
CA LEU A 152 0.12 -19.76 12.71
C LEU A 152 0.54 -20.79 11.65
N LEU A 153 1.50 -20.44 10.78
CA LEU A 153 2.06 -21.35 9.78
C LEU A 153 2.73 -22.56 10.41
N GLU A 154 3.48 -22.37 11.50
CA GLU A 154 4.09 -23.48 12.24
C GLU A 154 3.02 -24.41 12.85
N LYS A 155 1.97 -23.85 13.47
CA LYS A 155 0.87 -24.64 14.04
C LYS A 155 0.15 -25.47 12.97
N ASP A 156 -0.13 -24.87 11.81
CA ASP A 156 -0.78 -25.57 10.70
C ASP A 156 0.10 -26.69 10.12
N LEU A 157 1.41 -26.46 10.03
CA LEU A 157 2.38 -27.49 9.63
C LEU A 157 2.44 -28.64 10.64
N VAL A 158 2.47 -28.34 11.94
CA VAL A 158 2.46 -29.35 13.00
C VAL A 158 1.18 -30.20 12.91
N GLU A 159 0.03 -29.58 12.73
CA GLU A 159 -1.25 -30.29 12.61
C GLU A 159 -1.30 -31.17 11.34
N LEU A 160 -0.77 -30.67 10.22
CA LEU A 160 -0.64 -31.46 8.99
C LEU A 160 0.25 -32.69 9.20
N ILE A 161 1.43 -32.50 9.79
CA ILE A 161 2.37 -33.60 10.10
C ILE A 161 1.70 -34.62 11.02
N TYR A 162 0.96 -34.16 12.03
CA TYR A 162 0.22 -35.03 12.94
C TYR A 162 -0.85 -35.86 12.24
N LYS A 163 -1.67 -35.24 11.37
CA LYS A 163 -2.69 -35.95 10.58
C LYS A 163 -2.07 -36.98 9.64
N VAL A 164 -0.99 -36.63 8.95
CA VAL A 164 -0.24 -37.57 8.12
C VAL A 164 0.24 -38.75 8.97
N PHE A 165 0.84 -38.47 10.13
CA PHE A 165 1.31 -39.50 11.06
C PHE A 165 0.18 -40.43 11.51
N LEU A 166 -1.01 -39.92 11.83
CA LEU A 166 -2.16 -40.73 12.22
C LEU A 166 -2.61 -41.70 11.11
N GLY A 167 -2.50 -41.29 9.85
CA GLY A 167 -2.87 -42.09 8.69
C GLY A 167 -1.91 -43.22 8.31
N LEU A 168 -0.71 -43.28 8.92
CA LEU A 168 0.30 -44.29 8.61
C LEU A 168 0.03 -45.66 9.25
N SER A 169 0.64 -46.71 8.69
CA SER A 169 0.69 -48.04 9.30
C SER A 169 1.46 -48.03 10.62
N ASP A 170 1.19 -48.99 11.50
CA ASP A 170 1.85 -49.08 12.81
C ASP A 170 3.38 -49.26 12.69
N GLU A 171 3.84 -50.01 11.69
CA GLU A 171 5.25 -50.19 11.38
C GLU A 171 5.91 -48.85 10.97
N SER A 172 5.24 -48.07 10.12
CA SER A 172 5.72 -46.75 9.69
C SER A 172 5.72 -45.75 10.84
N LYS A 173 4.69 -45.78 11.70
CA LYS A 173 4.62 -44.96 12.92
C LYS A 173 5.78 -45.28 13.87
N ALA A 174 6.09 -46.56 14.08
CA ALA A 174 7.21 -46.99 14.92
C ALA A 174 8.55 -46.50 14.36
N LEU A 175 8.74 -46.61 13.04
CA LEU A 175 9.95 -46.12 12.37
C LEU A 175 10.14 -44.60 12.50
N ILE A 176 9.06 -43.82 12.35
CA ILE A 176 9.11 -42.37 12.56
C ILE A 176 9.50 -42.04 14.00
N LYS A 177 8.85 -42.67 14.99
CA LYS A 177 9.17 -42.46 16.42
C LYS A 177 10.64 -42.77 16.72
N GLN A 178 11.17 -43.85 16.17
CA GLN A 178 12.58 -44.23 16.32
C GLN A 178 13.52 -43.19 15.69
N LYS A 179 13.22 -42.73 14.47
CA LYS A 179 14.05 -41.72 13.77
C LYS A 179 14.08 -40.38 14.50
N ILE A 180 12.95 -39.95 15.08
CA ILE A 180 12.87 -38.73 15.88
C ILE A 180 13.69 -38.88 17.16
N SER A 181 13.49 -39.98 17.90
CA SER A 181 14.17 -40.22 19.19
C SER A 181 15.69 -40.37 19.07
N ASN A 182 16.20 -40.79 17.90
CA ASN A 182 17.64 -40.92 17.66
C ASN A 182 18.30 -39.59 17.22
N LYS A 183 17.52 -38.54 16.98
CA LYS A 183 18.00 -37.25 16.45
C LYS A 183 17.82 -36.07 17.42
N ILE A 184 17.08 -36.25 18.50
CA ILE A 184 16.90 -35.30 19.61
C ILE A 184 17.67 -35.83 20.80
#